data_AF-A0A969FNF6-F1
#
_entry.id   AF-A0A969FNF6-F1
#
_cell.length_a   1.000
_cell.length_b   1.000
_cell.length_c   1.000
_cell.angle_alpha   90.00
_cell.angle_beta   90.00
_cell.angle_gamma   90.00
#
_symmetry.space_group_name_H-M   'P 1'
#
loop_
_entity.id
_entity.type
_entity.pdbx_description
1 polymer ?
#
loop_
_entity_poly.entity_id
_entity_poly.type
_entity_poly.pdbx_seq_one_letter_code
_entity_poly.pdbx_strand_id
1 'polypeptide(L)'
;MWSYEGKTAANKYNPHLCVLLEDKANRELLNGFIGHLEVNDRAIKKLEISGGWKDVISDFKKHQVSEMRRYPKRYTLMLLDLDLDRENRQIQIAEAVPEFLKDRVFALSSWKDPESLQKALGWKRERIGEVIAEECVRGEQGSSIWQHDLLRHNLREVKRLKKLEFLFLHQSHSGFRSRE
;
A
#
# COMPACT_ATOMS: atom_id res chain seq x y z
N MET A 1 12.76 -22.92 25.52
CA MET A 1 12.65 -23.60 24.21
C MET A 1 12.13 -22.55 23.23
N TRP A 2 13.02 -21.84 22.54
CA TRP A 2 12.61 -20.78 21.60
C TRP A 2 12.49 -21.41 20.21
N SER A 3 11.25 -21.57 19.75
CA SER A 3 10.96 -21.91 18.36
C SER A 3 11.27 -20.67 17.51
N TYR A 4 12.38 -20.72 16.77
CA TYR A 4 12.64 -19.81 15.67
C TYR A 4 11.72 -20.20 14.51
N GLU A 5 10.53 -19.59 14.44
CA GLU A 5 9.76 -19.59 13.19
C GLU A 5 10.56 -18.77 12.17
N GLY A 6 11.11 -19.47 11.18
CA GLY A 6 11.88 -18.89 10.10
C GLY A 6 11.03 -17.95 9.24
N LYS A 7 10.92 -16.68 9.65
CA LYS A 7 10.61 -15.60 8.72
C LYS A 7 11.79 -15.47 7.77
N THR A 8 11.65 -16.03 6.57
CA THR A 8 12.57 -15.76 5.47
C THR A 8 12.53 -14.26 5.20
N ALA A 9 13.58 -13.55 5.61
CA ALA A 9 13.72 -12.13 5.31
C ALA A 9 13.68 -11.97 3.79
N ALA A 10 12.73 -11.17 3.29
CA ALA A 10 12.65 -10.83 1.87
C ALA A 10 14.04 -10.40 1.39
N ASN A 11 14.53 -11.00 0.31
CA ASN A 11 15.81 -10.64 -0.26
C ASN A 11 15.74 -9.18 -0.70
N LYS A 12 16.40 -8.29 0.04
CA LYS A 12 16.41 -6.83 -0.16
C LYS A 12 16.95 -6.38 -1.52
N TYR A 13 17.57 -7.29 -2.28
CA TYR A 13 18.02 -7.03 -3.66
C TYR A 13 16.96 -7.32 -4.72
N ASN A 14 15.89 -8.05 -4.36
CA ASN A 14 14.75 -8.28 -5.25
C ASN A 14 13.74 -7.12 -5.15
N PRO A 15 12.89 -6.93 -6.17
CA PRO A 15 11.75 -6.03 -6.06
C PRO A 15 10.89 -6.35 -4.83
N HIS A 16 10.66 -5.34 -4.00
CA HIS A 16 9.82 -5.47 -2.80
C HIS A 16 9.23 -4.11 -2.40
N LEU A 17 8.12 -4.17 -1.67
CA LEU A 17 7.39 -3.02 -1.14
C LEU A 17 7.51 -2.99 0.38
N CYS A 18 8.07 -1.90 0.92
CA CYS A 18 8.00 -1.60 2.34
C CYS A 18 6.75 -0.77 2.65
N VAL A 19 5.99 -1.13 3.67
CA VAL A 19 4.76 -0.41 4.04
C VAL A 19 4.95 0.26 5.39
N LEU A 20 4.90 1.59 5.41
CA LEU A 20 4.80 2.41 6.60
C LEU A 20 3.33 2.56 7.00
N LEU A 21 3.06 2.41 8.29
CA LEU A 21 1.71 2.34 8.85
C LEU A 21 1.57 3.44 9.91
N GLU A 22 0.58 4.31 9.75
CA GLU A 22 0.27 5.30 10.78
C GLU A 22 -0.22 4.64 12.07
N ASP A 23 -1.19 3.73 11.98
CA ASP A 23 -1.80 3.13 13.17
C ASP A 23 -2.13 1.62 13.03
N LYS A 24 -2.86 1.11 14.04
CA LYS A 24 -3.34 -0.28 14.06
C LYS A 24 -4.41 -0.53 13.00
N ALA A 25 -5.28 0.43 12.72
CA ALA A 25 -6.35 0.27 11.76
C ALA A 25 -5.83 0.20 10.32
N ASN A 26 -4.80 0.97 9.96
CA ASN A 26 -4.09 0.81 8.68
C ASN A 26 -3.44 -0.58 8.58
N ARG A 27 -2.91 -1.12 9.69
CA ARG A 27 -2.32 -2.47 9.73
C ARG A 27 -3.36 -3.56 9.49
N GLU A 28 -4.57 -3.43 10.01
CA GLU A 28 -5.68 -4.37 9.80
C GLU A 28 -6.11 -4.41 8.32
N LEU A 29 -6.22 -3.23 7.67
CA LEU A 29 -6.44 -3.15 6.22
C LEU A 29 -5.33 -3.88 5.45
N LEU A 30 -4.06 -3.62 5.79
CA LEU A 30 -2.92 -4.27 5.13
C LEU A 30 -2.90 -5.79 5.37
N ASN A 31 -3.29 -6.26 6.54
CA ASN A 31 -3.38 -7.69 6.82
C ASN A 31 -4.43 -8.37 5.93
N GLY A 32 -5.59 -7.73 5.75
CA GLY A 32 -6.60 -8.16 4.80
C GLY A 32 -6.07 -8.27 3.37
N PHE A 33 -5.35 -7.24 2.92
CA PHE A 33 -4.74 -7.21 1.59
C PHE A 33 -3.72 -8.35 1.38
N ILE A 34 -2.80 -8.52 2.34
CA ILE A 34 -1.76 -9.55 2.27
C ILE A 34 -2.34 -10.97 2.38
N GLY A 35 -3.50 -11.13 3.02
CA GLY A 35 -4.17 -12.42 3.14
C GLY A 35 -4.75 -12.96 1.83
N HIS A 36 -4.80 -12.15 0.78
CA HIS A 36 -5.31 -12.56 -0.52
C HIS A 36 -4.35 -13.52 -1.23
N LEU A 37 -4.85 -14.66 -1.72
CA LEU A 37 -4.02 -15.76 -2.26
C LEU A 37 -3.16 -15.37 -3.47
N GLU A 38 -3.58 -14.37 -4.24
CA GLU A 38 -2.86 -13.90 -5.42
C GLU A 38 -1.92 -12.72 -5.12
N VAL A 39 -1.86 -12.25 -3.87
CA VAL A 39 -0.89 -11.25 -3.41
C VAL A 39 0.40 -11.95 -3.00
N ASN A 40 1.53 -11.47 -3.51
CA ASN A 40 2.85 -11.97 -3.15
C ASN A 40 3.29 -11.38 -1.80
N ASP A 41 2.85 -12.00 -0.71
CA ASP A 41 3.16 -11.61 0.66
C ASP A 41 4.67 -11.49 0.93
N ARG A 42 5.49 -12.35 0.30
CA ARG A 42 6.96 -12.36 0.41
C ARG A 42 7.61 -11.09 -0.14
N ALA A 43 6.94 -10.39 -1.05
CA ALA A 43 7.41 -9.12 -1.59
C ALA A 43 6.97 -7.92 -0.74
N ILE A 44 6.17 -8.11 0.30
CA ILE A 44 5.63 -7.02 1.13
C ILE A 44 6.24 -7.07 2.53
N LYS A 45 7.01 -6.03 2.87
CA LYS A 45 7.57 -5.84 4.20
C LYS A 45 6.72 -4.85 5.00
N LYS A 46 5.98 -5.36 5.98
CA LYS A 46 5.29 -4.55 7.00
C LYS A 46 6.32 -3.94 7.95
N LEU A 47 6.32 -2.63 8.10
CA LEU A 47 7.12 -1.93 9.11
C LEU A 47 6.32 -1.76 10.40
N GLU A 48 6.98 -1.31 11.46
CA GLU A 48 6.32 -0.99 12.72
C GLU A 48 5.38 0.20 12.56
N ILE A 49 4.39 0.28 13.45
CA ILE A 49 3.42 1.38 13.48
C ILE A 49 4.15 2.64 13.96
N SER A 50 4.03 3.74 13.22
CA SER A 50 4.71 5.00 13.53
C SER A 50 3.98 5.84 14.59
N GLY A 51 2.66 5.67 14.76
CA GLY A 51 1.86 6.34 15.81
C GLY A 51 1.15 7.62 15.34
N GLY A 52 1.46 8.12 14.14
CA GLY A 52 0.81 9.28 13.51
C GLY A 52 1.42 9.59 12.14
N TRP A 53 0.69 10.34 11.29
CA TRP A 53 1.15 10.64 9.93
C TRP A 53 2.48 11.42 9.86
N LYS A 54 2.73 12.33 10.82
CA LYS A 54 4.01 13.06 10.89
C LYS A 54 5.18 12.11 11.20
N ASP A 55 4.94 11.11 12.04
CA ASP A 55 5.93 10.10 12.37
C ASP A 55 6.18 9.17 11.19
N VAL A 56 5.15 8.82 10.41
CA VAL A 56 5.33 8.11 9.13
C VAL A 56 6.25 8.89 8.18
N ILE A 57 6.04 10.20 8.03
CA ILE A 57 6.92 11.05 7.20
C ILE A 57 8.34 11.12 7.78
N SER A 58 8.46 11.23 9.10
CA SER A 58 9.74 11.25 9.82
C SER A 58 10.52 9.95 9.57
N ASP A 59 9.87 8.80 9.71
CA ASP A 59 10.43 7.47 9.49
C ASP A 59 10.79 7.25 8.02
N PHE A 60 9.96 7.74 7.10
CA PHE A 60 10.26 7.75 5.68
C PHE A 60 11.58 8.50 5.41
N LYS A 61 11.71 9.73 5.89
CA LYS A 61 12.89 10.57 5.66
C LYS A 61 14.15 10.00 6.32
N LYS A 62 14.03 9.53 7.58
CA LYS A 62 15.18 9.03 8.36
C LYS A 62 15.69 7.68 7.86
N HIS A 63 14.79 6.78 7.49
CA HIS A 63 15.15 5.37 7.26
C HIS A 63 14.90 4.90 5.85
N GLN A 64 13.80 5.29 5.21
CA GLN A 64 13.44 4.74 3.90
C GLN A 64 14.21 5.40 2.76
N VAL A 65 14.44 6.71 2.79
CA VAL A 65 15.13 7.43 1.70
C VAL A 65 16.54 6.87 1.44
N SER A 66 17.35 6.68 2.48
CA SER A 66 18.71 6.14 2.37
C SER A 66 18.70 4.68 1.89
N GLU A 67 17.77 3.87 2.39
CA GLU A 67 17.59 2.48 1.96
C GLU A 67 17.14 2.39 0.49
N MET A 68 16.26 3.27 0.02
CA MET A 68 15.81 3.29 -1.37
C MET A 68 16.89 3.80 -2.34
N ARG A 69 17.86 4.58 -1.87
CA ARG A 69 19.09 4.89 -2.61
C ARG A 69 19.98 3.65 -2.72
N ARG A 70 20.14 2.90 -1.62
CA ARG A 70 20.97 1.70 -1.56
C ARG A 70 20.40 0.53 -2.35
N TYR A 71 19.08 0.39 -2.38
CA TYR A 71 18.36 -0.70 -3.06
C TYR A 71 17.40 -0.13 -4.12
N PRO A 72 17.85 -0.03 -5.39
CA PRO A 72 17.05 0.59 -6.46
C PRO A 72 15.71 -0.10 -6.75
N LYS A 73 15.59 -1.39 -6.40
CA LYS A 73 14.36 -2.19 -6.56
C LYS A 73 13.42 -2.13 -5.35
N ARG A 74 13.74 -1.32 -4.34
CA ARG A 74 12.87 -1.08 -3.19
C ARG A 74 11.83 -0.01 -3.51
N TYR A 75 10.59 -0.30 -3.15
CA TYR A 75 9.44 0.59 -3.20
C TYR A 75 8.95 0.87 -1.78
N THR A 76 8.30 2.01 -1.57
CA THR A 76 7.68 2.35 -0.28
C THR A 76 6.24 2.78 -0.47
N LEU A 77 5.34 2.25 0.34
CA LEU A 77 3.96 2.69 0.47
C LEU A 77 3.76 3.29 1.87
N MET A 78 3.21 4.49 1.95
CA MET A 78 2.73 5.10 3.18
C MET A 78 1.20 4.91 3.26
N LEU A 79 0.72 4.24 4.30
CA LEU A 79 -0.70 4.11 4.63
C LEU A 79 -1.04 5.05 5.78
N LEU A 80 -1.88 6.04 5.50
CA LEU A 80 -2.09 7.24 6.31
C LEU A 80 -3.58 7.62 6.39
N ASP A 81 -3.89 8.49 7.35
CA ASP A 81 -5.20 9.10 7.52
C ASP A 81 -5.10 10.62 7.23
N LEU A 82 -6.03 11.15 6.43
CA LEU A 82 -6.02 12.57 6.05
C LEU A 82 -6.80 13.47 7.03
N ASP A 83 -7.68 12.89 7.85
CA ASP A 83 -8.55 13.60 8.80
C ASP A 83 -9.25 14.84 8.20
N LEU A 84 -9.25 15.97 8.93
CA LEU A 84 -9.90 17.23 8.58
C LEU A 84 -8.97 18.22 7.86
N ASP A 85 -7.64 18.06 7.97
CA ASP A 85 -6.62 18.98 7.40
C ASP A 85 -6.05 18.44 6.07
N ARG A 86 -6.95 18.03 5.19
CA ARG A 86 -6.69 17.08 4.09
C ARG A 86 -5.70 17.60 3.05
N GLU A 87 -5.94 18.81 2.55
CA GLU A 87 -5.15 19.40 1.46
C GLU A 87 -3.72 19.66 1.93
N ASN A 88 -3.56 20.22 3.13
CA ASN A 88 -2.25 20.49 3.71
C ASN A 88 -1.47 19.20 3.98
N ARG A 89 -2.13 18.14 4.45
CA ARG A 89 -1.48 16.83 4.65
C ARG A 89 -1.04 16.21 3.33
N GLN A 90 -1.89 16.21 2.30
CA GLN A 90 -1.51 15.68 0.99
C GLN A 90 -0.31 16.41 0.39
N ILE A 91 -0.28 17.74 0.49
CA ILE A 91 0.85 18.56 0.03
C ILE A 91 2.12 18.18 0.80
N GLN A 92 2.06 18.13 2.13
CA GLN A 92 3.23 17.81 2.96
C GLN A 92 3.77 16.39 2.72
N ILE A 93 2.88 15.42 2.50
CA ILE A 93 3.27 14.04 2.13
C ILE A 93 3.98 14.05 0.77
N ALA A 94 3.43 14.76 -0.22
CA ALA A 94 4.03 14.85 -1.55
C ALA A 94 5.40 15.55 -1.52
N GLU A 95 5.51 16.67 -0.80
CA GLU A 95 6.76 17.42 -0.63
C GLU A 95 7.82 16.66 0.17
N ALA A 96 7.42 15.73 1.04
CA ALA A 96 8.35 14.89 1.76
C ALA A 96 9.09 13.90 0.86
N VAL A 97 8.55 13.58 -0.33
CA VAL A 97 9.13 12.61 -1.27
C VAL A 97 10.14 13.30 -2.19
N PRO A 98 11.43 12.94 -2.14
CA PRO A 98 12.42 13.48 -3.07
C PRO A 98 12.09 13.16 -4.54
N GLU A 99 12.42 14.06 -5.46
CA GLU A 99 12.10 13.93 -6.90
C GLU A 99 12.51 12.56 -7.48
N PHE A 100 13.74 12.13 -7.19
CA PHE A 100 14.30 10.86 -7.69
C PHE A 100 13.63 9.59 -7.12
N LEU A 101 12.72 9.74 -6.15
CA LEU A 101 11.96 8.63 -5.55
C LEU A 101 10.47 8.67 -5.91
N LYS A 102 9.97 9.70 -6.60
CA LYS A 102 8.53 9.87 -6.85
C LYS A 102 7.89 8.64 -7.47
N ASP A 103 8.54 8.00 -8.43
CA ASP A 103 8.02 6.80 -9.09
C ASP A 103 7.99 5.54 -8.21
N ARG A 104 8.78 5.52 -7.14
CA ARG A 104 8.95 4.37 -6.24
C ARG A 104 8.29 4.55 -4.87
N VAL A 105 7.66 5.69 -4.64
CA VAL A 105 6.94 6.00 -3.41
C VAL A 105 5.47 6.21 -3.72
N PHE A 106 4.63 5.60 -2.89
CA PHE A 106 3.18 5.69 -2.96
C PHE A 106 2.63 6.19 -1.63
N ALA A 107 1.53 6.91 -1.68
CA ALA A 107 0.75 7.29 -0.51
C ALA A 107 -0.72 6.92 -0.75
N LEU A 108 -1.27 6.06 0.10
CA LEU A 108 -2.69 5.76 0.10
C LEU A 108 -3.27 6.16 1.45
N SER A 109 -4.52 6.61 1.43
CA SER A 109 -5.20 7.02 2.64
C SER A 109 -6.69 6.78 2.61
N SER A 110 -7.32 6.67 3.77
CA SER A 110 -8.75 6.95 3.85
C SER A 110 -8.95 8.46 3.76
N TRP A 111 -9.99 8.92 3.06
CA TRP A 111 -10.30 10.35 2.97
C TRP A 111 -10.56 10.99 4.33
N LYS A 112 -11.02 10.18 5.30
CA LYS A 112 -11.16 10.57 6.70
C LYS A 112 -10.26 9.68 7.56
N ASP A 113 -10.74 8.48 7.88
CA ASP A 113 -10.04 7.49 8.69
C ASP A 113 -10.57 6.06 8.34
N PRO A 114 -9.87 4.97 8.70
CA PRO A 114 -10.30 3.60 8.45
C PRO A 114 -11.58 3.18 9.20
N GLU A 115 -11.91 3.82 10.33
CA GLU A 115 -13.13 3.53 11.10
C GLU A 115 -14.39 4.02 10.38
N SER A 116 -14.32 5.21 9.81
CA SER A 116 -15.35 5.84 8.98
C SER A 116 -15.58 5.01 7.72
N LEU A 117 -14.51 4.47 7.12
CA LEU A 117 -14.62 3.54 6.00
C LEU A 117 -15.32 2.23 6.39
N GLN A 118 -14.93 1.66 7.53
CA GLN A 118 -15.60 0.48 8.10
C GLN A 118 -17.08 0.73 8.37
N LYS A 119 -17.44 1.88 8.97
CA LYS A 119 -18.83 2.25 9.24
C LYS A 119 -19.63 2.43 7.95
N ALA A 120 -19.05 3.07 6.93
CA ALA A 120 -19.71 3.31 5.65
C ALA A 120 -19.99 2.01 4.88
N LEU A 121 -19.07 1.04 4.94
CA LEU A 121 -19.19 -0.23 4.21
C LEU A 121 -19.87 -1.34 5.03
N GLY A 122 -19.96 -1.20 6.36
CA GLY A 122 -20.48 -2.25 7.25
C GLY A 122 -19.57 -3.47 7.36
N TRP A 123 -18.29 -3.36 6.97
CA TRP A 123 -17.34 -4.48 6.90
C TRP A 123 -16.22 -4.37 7.94
N LYS A 124 -15.60 -5.51 8.27
CA LYS A 124 -14.33 -5.52 9.01
C LYS A 124 -13.20 -4.95 8.14
N ARG A 125 -12.20 -4.32 8.76
CA ARG A 125 -11.07 -3.71 8.03
C ARG A 125 -10.29 -4.75 7.23
N GLU A 126 -10.08 -5.94 7.77
CA GLU A 126 -9.45 -7.03 7.03
C GLU A 126 -10.26 -7.41 5.78
N ARG A 127 -11.59 -7.44 5.87
CA ARG A 127 -12.44 -7.71 4.70
C ARG A 127 -12.34 -6.60 3.65
N ILE A 128 -12.25 -5.35 4.08
CA ILE A 128 -12.01 -4.21 3.18
C ILE A 128 -10.67 -4.37 2.45
N GLY A 129 -9.61 -4.75 3.18
CA GLY A 129 -8.30 -5.02 2.61
C GLY A 129 -8.31 -6.17 1.60
N GLU A 130 -9.06 -7.24 1.88
CA GLU A 130 -9.24 -8.37 0.97
C GLU A 130 -9.93 -7.95 -0.34
N VAL A 131 -11.00 -7.15 -0.26
CA VAL A 131 -11.71 -6.62 -1.45
C VAL A 131 -10.81 -5.69 -2.26
N ILE A 132 -10.03 -4.85 -1.59
CA ILE A 132 -9.00 -4.01 -2.22
C ILE A 132 -8.00 -4.87 -3.00
N ALA A 133 -7.55 -5.99 -2.43
CA ALA A 133 -6.64 -6.92 -3.11
C ALA A 133 -7.29 -7.60 -4.32
N GLU A 134 -8.52 -8.11 -4.16
CA GLU A 134 -9.31 -8.72 -5.23
C GLU A 134 -9.45 -7.76 -6.43
N GLU A 135 -9.83 -6.50 -6.21
CA GLU A 135 -9.94 -5.50 -7.29
C GLU A 135 -8.58 -5.10 -7.90
N CYS A 136 -7.50 -5.19 -7.12
CA CYS A 136 -6.15 -5.01 -7.65
C CYS A 136 -5.77 -6.15 -8.60
N VAL A 137 -6.10 -7.39 -8.25
CA VAL A 137 -5.73 -8.60 -9.00
C VAL A 137 -6.64 -8.81 -10.21
N ARG A 138 -7.96 -8.84 -9.99
CA ARG A 138 -8.96 -9.27 -10.99
C ARG A 138 -9.70 -8.13 -11.66
N GLY A 139 -9.41 -6.90 -11.27
CA GLY A 139 -10.15 -5.73 -11.72
C GLY A 139 -11.51 -5.60 -11.03
N GLU A 140 -12.25 -4.58 -11.43
CA GLU A 140 -13.54 -4.22 -10.84
C GLU A 140 -14.63 -5.19 -11.33
N GLN A 141 -15.33 -5.86 -10.41
CA GLN A 141 -16.41 -6.81 -10.72
C GLN A 141 -17.76 -6.21 -10.30
N GLY A 142 -18.12 -5.07 -10.90
CA GLY A 142 -19.32 -4.30 -10.56
C GLY A 142 -18.98 -2.95 -9.92
N SER A 143 -19.71 -2.55 -8.88
CA SER A 143 -19.44 -1.30 -8.16
C SER A 143 -18.12 -1.40 -7.40
N SER A 144 -17.08 -0.76 -7.95
CA SER A 144 -15.75 -0.76 -7.35
C SER A 144 -15.71 -0.02 -6.01
N ILE A 145 -15.02 -0.62 -5.04
CA ILE A 145 -14.73 0.00 -3.74
C ILE A 145 -13.94 1.31 -3.91
N TRP A 146 -13.12 1.42 -4.96
CA TRP A 146 -12.36 2.62 -5.25
C TRP A 146 -13.23 3.80 -5.69
N GLN A 147 -14.47 3.58 -6.12
CA GLN A 147 -15.39 4.68 -6.44
C GLN A 147 -16.06 5.28 -5.20
N HIS A 148 -15.88 4.65 -4.02
CA HIS A 148 -16.40 5.18 -2.77
C HIS A 148 -15.75 6.53 -2.44
N ASP A 149 -16.54 7.49 -1.93
CA ASP A 149 -16.08 8.85 -1.65
C ASP A 149 -14.87 8.91 -0.70
N LEU A 150 -14.75 7.91 0.18
CA LEU A 150 -13.62 7.79 1.11
C LEU A 150 -12.33 7.21 0.50
N LEU A 151 -12.36 6.73 -0.75
CA LEU A 151 -11.25 6.02 -1.38
C LEU A 151 -10.88 6.53 -2.77
N ARG A 152 -11.80 7.18 -3.48
CA ARG A 152 -11.61 7.58 -4.90
C ARG A 152 -10.42 8.50 -5.16
N HIS A 153 -9.98 9.26 -4.19
CA HIS A 153 -8.77 10.09 -4.31
C HIS A 153 -7.50 9.27 -4.50
N ASN A 154 -7.50 8.00 -4.06
CA ASN A 154 -6.37 7.09 -4.23
C ASN A 154 -6.25 6.53 -5.65
N LEU A 155 -7.24 6.70 -6.53
CA LEU A 155 -7.30 6.02 -7.84
C LEU A 155 -6.02 6.21 -8.67
N ARG A 156 -5.39 7.39 -8.61
CA ARG A 156 -4.13 7.65 -9.31
C ARG A 156 -2.99 6.79 -8.76
N GLU A 157 -2.86 6.71 -7.44
CA GLU A 157 -1.81 5.94 -6.77
C GLU A 157 -2.03 4.44 -6.91
N VAL A 158 -3.28 3.98 -6.81
CA VAL A 158 -3.65 2.58 -7.06
C VAL A 158 -3.29 2.15 -8.48
N LYS A 159 -3.58 2.99 -9.49
CA LYS A 159 -3.18 2.72 -10.88
C LYS A 159 -1.67 2.59 -11.05
N ARG A 160 -0.87 3.32 -10.28
CA ARG A 160 0.59 3.18 -10.31
C ARG A 160 1.04 1.92 -9.55
N LEU A 161 0.48 1.65 -8.38
CA LEU A 161 0.80 0.49 -7.55
C LEU A 161 0.49 -0.83 -8.28
N LYS A 162 -0.63 -0.90 -9.01
CA LYS A 162 -1.04 -2.07 -9.79
C LYS A 162 -0.06 -2.45 -10.90
N LYS A 163 0.83 -1.54 -11.33
CA LYS A 163 1.89 -1.82 -12.32
C LYS A 163 3.10 -2.54 -11.71
N LEU A 164 3.15 -2.69 -10.38
CA LEU A 164 4.21 -3.43 -9.72
C LEU A 164 3.91 -4.93 -9.82
N GLU A 165 4.27 -5.54 -10.94
CA GLU A 165 3.98 -6.95 -11.24
C GLU A 165 4.46 -7.91 -10.15
N PHE A 166 5.55 -7.57 -9.46
CA PHE A 166 6.09 -8.39 -8.36
C PHE A 166 5.16 -8.49 -7.14
N LEU A 167 4.15 -7.63 -7.01
CA LEU A 167 3.18 -7.65 -5.91
C LEU A 167 2.12 -8.74 -6.05
N PHE A 168 1.93 -9.28 -7.26
CA PHE A 168 0.86 -10.24 -7.54
C PHE A 168 1.46 -11.48 -8.20
N LEU A 169 1.03 -12.67 -7.77
CA LEU A 169 1.63 -13.94 -8.22
C LEU A 169 1.29 -14.27 -9.68
N HIS A 170 0.17 -13.74 -10.20
CA HIS A 170 -0.34 -14.08 -11.53
C HIS A 170 -0.91 -12.85 -12.28
N GLN A 171 -0.10 -11.82 -12.54
CA GLN A 171 -0.44 -10.86 -13.60
C GLN A 171 0.01 -11.42 -14.95
N SER A 172 -0.79 -12.33 -15.50
CA SER A 172 -0.68 -12.73 -16.91
C SER A 172 -0.91 -11.49 -17.75
N HIS A 173 0.06 -11.10 -18.59
CA HIS A 173 -0.18 -10.12 -19.64
C HIS A 173 -1.41 -10.54 -20.44
N SER A 174 -2.55 -9.86 -20.25
CA SER A 174 -3.64 -9.85 -21.22
C SER A 174 -3.24 -8.96 -22.41
N GLY A 175 -2.09 -9.26 -23.00
CA GLY A 175 -1.66 -8.78 -24.30
C GLY A 175 -2.07 -9.81 -25.34
N PHE A 176 -3.37 -9.90 -25.64
CA PHE A 176 -3.84 -10.64 -26.79
C PHE A 176 -3.30 -9.92 -28.04
N ARG A 177 -2.20 -10.43 -28.60
CA ARG A 177 -1.80 -10.12 -29.96
C ARG A 177 -2.85 -10.72 -30.88
N SER A 178 -3.85 -9.94 -31.26
CA SER A 178 -4.58 -10.18 -32.50
C SER A 178 -3.58 -9.96 -33.65
N ARG A 179 -3.02 -11.05 -34.15
CA ARG A 179 -2.57 -11.16 -35.52
C ARG A 179 -3.71 -11.79 -36.29
N GLU A 180 -4.42 -10.98 -37.06
CA GLU A 180 -4.96 -11.35 -38.37
C GLU A 180 -4.61 -10.22 -39.33
#